data_AF-A0AAW6EYF9-F1
#
_entry.id   AF-A0AAW6EYF9-F1
#
_cell.length_a   1.000
_cell.length_b   1.000
_cell.length_c   1.000
_cell.angle_alpha   90.00
_cell.angle_beta   90.00
_cell.angle_gamma   90.00
#
_symmetry.space_group_name_H-M   'P 1'
#
loop_
_entity.id
_entity.type
_entity.pdbx_description
1 polymer ?
#
loop_
_entity_poly.entity_id
_entity_poly.type
_entity_poly.pdbx_seq_one_letter_code
_entity_poly.pdbx_strand_id
1 'polypeptide(L)'
;MINILRSDGGGWKTEWVDLYNNGHRGLICIMLDVVNIDEVYNLLNKKSIEITKPEHLKFKWFFNMLTRTMPWQNSYINFFEGVPLQIGFQQMNDEKSRKFMNEYMIPNSRDNDIIGISEVIVR
;
A
#
# COMPACT_ATOMS: atom_id res chain seq x y z
N MET A 1 -11.83 -7.42 6.96
CA MET A 1 -11.24 -8.33 5.96
C MET A 1 -11.50 -7.74 4.59
N ILE A 2 -10.49 -7.59 3.74
CA ILE A 2 -10.67 -7.07 2.37
C ILE A 2 -11.06 -8.25 1.48
N ASN A 3 -12.20 -8.14 0.81
CA ASN A 3 -12.60 -9.09 -0.22
C ASN A 3 -12.23 -8.51 -1.58
N ILE A 4 -11.28 -9.13 -2.27
CA ILE A 4 -10.98 -8.76 -3.66
C ILE A 4 -12.10 -9.34 -4.52
N LEU A 5 -12.98 -8.46 -5.00
CA LEU A 5 -14.20 -8.83 -5.72
C LEU A 5 -13.98 -9.15 -7.20
N ARG A 6 -12.88 -8.63 -7.78
CA ARG A 6 -12.52 -8.85 -9.19
C ARG A 6 -11.30 -9.74 -9.27
N SER A 7 -11.32 -10.71 -10.18
CA SER A 7 -10.19 -11.62 -10.39
C SER A 7 -8.89 -10.89 -10.79
N ASP A 8 -9.01 -9.74 -11.46
CA ASP A 8 -7.89 -8.86 -11.83
C ASP A 8 -7.38 -7.97 -10.68
N GLY A 9 -7.94 -8.11 -9.48
CA GLY A 9 -7.53 -7.32 -8.32
C GLY A 9 -8.07 -5.90 -8.28
N GLY A 10 -8.76 -5.39 -9.30
CA GLY A 10 -9.35 -4.06 -9.27
C GLY A 10 -8.39 -2.90 -8.96
N GLY A 11 -7.08 -3.06 -9.27
CA GLY A 11 -6.04 -2.06 -9.01
C GLY A 11 -5.16 -2.32 -7.77
N TRP A 12 -5.37 -3.43 -7.06
CA TRP A 12 -4.40 -3.92 -6.07
C TRP A 12 -3.09 -4.37 -6.73
N LYS A 13 -1.99 -4.35 -5.97
CA LYS A 13 -0.68 -4.85 -6.40
C LYS A 13 -0.80 -6.33 -6.81
N THR A 14 -0.27 -6.69 -7.97
CA THR A 14 -0.43 -8.04 -8.56
C THR A 14 0.00 -9.15 -7.61
N GLU A 15 1.15 -9.03 -6.93
CA GLU A 15 1.57 -10.08 -6.00
C GLU A 15 0.60 -10.25 -4.81
N TRP A 16 -0.11 -9.19 -4.42
CA TRP A 16 -1.13 -9.30 -3.37
C TRP A 16 -2.39 -10.01 -3.86
N VAL A 17 -2.77 -9.76 -5.11
CA VAL A 17 -3.90 -10.39 -5.78
C VAL A 17 -3.61 -11.88 -5.97
N ASP A 18 -2.40 -12.22 -6.40
CA ASP A 18 -1.96 -13.60 -6.60
C ASP A 18 -1.98 -14.38 -5.27
N LEU A 19 -1.43 -13.81 -4.19
CA LEU A 19 -1.49 -14.41 -2.86
C LEU A 19 -2.94 -14.63 -2.41
N TYR A 20 -3.82 -13.64 -2.58
CA TYR A 20 -5.24 -13.78 -2.27
C TYR A 20 -5.91 -14.86 -3.11
N ASN A 21 -5.67 -14.91 -4.42
CA ASN A 21 -6.24 -15.92 -5.32
C ASN A 21 -5.74 -17.33 -4.98
N ASN A 22 -4.51 -17.46 -4.47
CA ASN A 22 -3.92 -18.71 -3.98
C ASN A 22 -4.36 -19.10 -2.57
N GLY A 23 -5.33 -18.38 -1.98
CA GLY A 23 -5.94 -18.74 -0.70
C GLY A 23 -5.34 -18.04 0.53
N HIS A 24 -4.36 -17.14 0.37
CA HIS A 24 -3.86 -16.34 1.50
C HIS A 24 -4.99 -15.46 2.05
N ARG A 25 -5.25 -15.55 3.35
CA ARG A 25 -6.23 -14.73 4.07
C ARG A 25 -5.56 -14.21 5.33
N GLY A 26 -5.15 -12.95 5.32
CA GLY A 26 -4.45 -12.36 6.46
C GLY A 26 -3.81 -11.03 6.12
N LEU A 27 -2.94 -10.57 7.02
CA LEU A 27 -2.07 -9.43 6.81
C LEU A 27 -1.11 -9.74 5.65
N ILE A 28 -0.87 -8.77 4.76
CA ILE A 28 0.03 -8.92 3.62
C ILE A 28 1.07 -7.81 3.52
N CYS A 29 0.74 -6.63 4.03
CA CYS A 29 1.61 -5.48 4.03
C CYS A 29 1.34 -4.62 5.26
N ILE A 30 2.40 -4.10 5.87
CA ILE A 30 2.33 -2.97 6.79
C ILE A 30 2.75 -1.74 6.00
N MET A 31 1.89 -0.73 5.91
CA MET A 31 2.18 0.51 5.18
C MET A 31 2.59 1.60 6.16
N LEU A 32 3.77 2.18 5.97
CA LEU A 32 4.31 3.27 6.79
C LEU A 32 4.17 4.59 6.03
N ASP A 33 3.50 5.56 6.63
CA ASP A 33 3.44 6.93 6.11
C ASP A 33 4.77 7.63 6.38
N VAL A 34 5.40 8.19 5.35
CA VAL A 34 6.71 8.81 5.42
C VAL A 34 6.69 10.23 4.84
N VAL A 35 7.58 11.07 5.37
CA VAL A 35 7.71 12.47 4.92
C VAL A 35 8.45 12.57 3.59
N ASN A 36 9.51 11.78 3.41
CA ASN A 36 10.33 11.76 2.21
C ASN A 36 10.67 10.31 1.81
N ILE A 37 9.97 9.80 0.80
CA ILE A 37 10.09 8.43 0.31
C ILE A 37 11.37 8.21 -0.50
N ASP A 38 11.89 9.25 -1.15
CA ASP A 38 13.16 9.18 -1.89
C ASP A 38 14.34 9.03 -0.94
N GLU A 39 14.32 9.72 0.21
CA GLU A 39 15.31 9.51 1.28
C GLU A 39 15.28 8.08 1.82
N VAL A 40 14.07 7.53 2.06
CA VAL A 40 13.89 6.14 2.51
C VAL A 40 14.42 5.16 1.47
N TYR A 41 14.05 5.34 0.20
CA TYR A 41 14.52 4.52 -0.91
C TYR A 41 16.05 4.51 -0.99
N ASN A 42 16.69 5.68 -0.92
CA ASN A 42 18.14 5.80 -0.97
C ASN A 42 18.82 5.18 0.25
N LEU A 43 18.26 5.39 1.46
CA LEU A 43 18.78 4.83 2.70
C LEU A 43 18.75 3.29 2.69
N LEU A 44 17.64 2.70 2.25
CA LEU A 44 17.48 1.24 2.22
C LEU A 44 18.38 0.60 1.15
N ASN A 45 18.46 1.17 -0.05
CA ASN A 45 19.41 0.71 -1.07
C ASN A 45 20.86 0.80 -0.59
N LYS A 46 21.25 1.87 0.12
CA LYS A 46 22.59 2.00 0.71
C LYS A 46 22.89 0.91 1.74
N LYS A 47 21.86 0.37 2.39
CA LYS A 47 21.96 -0.76 3.33
C LYS A 47 21.80 -2.13 2.65
N SER A 48 21.81 -2.18 1.32
CA SER A 48 21.58 -3.40 0.54
C SER A 48 20.22 -4.05 0.82
N ILE A 49 19.22 -3.26 1.20
CA ILE A 49 17.83 -3.71 1.34
C ILE A 49 17.13 -3.36 0.03
N GLU A 50 16.71 -4.39 -0.70
CA GLU A 50 15.98 -4.22 -1.96
C GLU A 50 14.61 -3.57 -1.71
N ILE A 51 14.36 -2.51 -2.48
CA ILE A 51 13.15 -1.71 -2.39
C ILE A 51 12.75 -1.20 -3.78
N THR A 52 11.46 -1.23 -4.10
CA THR A 52 10.96 -0.69 -5.37
C THR A 52 11.15 0.82 -5.44
N LYS A 53 11.32 1.38 -6.63
CA LYS A 53 11.32 2.84 -6.78
C LYS A 53 9.99 3.44 -6.28
N PRO A 54 10.01 4.66 -5.70
CA PRO A 54 8.79 5.37 -5.39
C PRO A 54 7.99 5.65 -6.64
N GLU A 55 6.76 5.14 -6.70
CA GLU A 55 5.88 5.30 -7.86
C GLU A 55 4.47 5.67 -7.44
N HIS A 56 3.84 6.58 -8.20
CA HIS A 56 2.43 6.87 -8.01
C HIS A 56 1.57 5.68 -8.41
N LEU A 57 0.57 5.38 -7.59
CA LEU A 57 -0.45 4.41 -7.95
C LEU A 57 -1.30 4.97 -9.09
N LYS A 58 -1.41 4.22 -10.19
CA LYS A 58 -2.18 4.60 -11.38
C LYS A 58 -3.22 3.55 -11.68
N PHE A 59 -4.44 3.98 -11.94
CA PHE A 59 -5.51 3.09 -12.39
C PHE A 59 -6.16 3.60 -13.66
N LYS A 60 -6.44 2.68 -14.57
CA LYS A 60 -7.16 2.95 -15.80
C LYS A 60 -8.66 3.01 -15.51
N TRP A 61 -9.33 3.99 -16.08
CA TRP A 61 -10.75 4.24 -15.96
C TRP A 61 -11.37 4.52 -17.34
N PHE A 62 -12.68 4.38 -17.46
CA PHE A 62 -13.46 4.64 -18.68
C PHE A 62 -12.92 3.93 -19.93
N PHE A 63 -13.12 2.60 -20.04
CA PHE A 63 -12.63 1.75 -21.14
C PHE A 63 -11.13 1.92 -21.45
N ASN A 64 -10.30 2.09 -20.42
CA ASN A 64 -8.85 2.34 -20.53
C ASN A 64 -8.45 3.66 -21.19
N MET A 65 -9.37 4.61 -21.40
CA MET A 65 -9.06 5.88 -22.06
C MET A 65 -8.52 6.94 -21.10
N LEU A 66 -8.84 6.85 -19.80
CA LEU A 66 -8.39 7.80 -18.78
C LEU A 66 -7.54 7.07 -17.74
N THR A 67 -6.42 7.68 -17.33
CA THR A 67 -5.62 7.19 -16.21
C THR A 67 -5.77 8.14 -15.04
N ARG A 68 -6.27 7.63 -13.92
CA ARG A 68 -6.28 8.37 -12.67
C ARG A 68 -5.02 8.01 -11.89
N THR A 69 -4.21 9.02 -11.64
CA THR A 69 -3.01 8.92 -10.78
C THR A 69 -3.41 9.35 -9.38
N MET A 70 -3.07 8.56 -8.37
CA MET A 70 -3.33 8.92 -6.99
C MET A 70 -2.36 9.96 -6.47
N PRO A 71 -2.78 10.80 -5.51
CA PRO A 71 -1.95 11.86 -4.97
C PRO A 71 -0.96 11.36 -3.89
N TRP A 72 -0.47 10.13 -4.05
CA TRP A 72 0.57 9.54 -3.22
C TRP A 72 1.45 8.61 -4.05
N GLN A 73 2.65 8.40 -3.54
CA GLN A 73 3.61 7.43 -4.06
C GLN A 73 3.83 6.32 -3.07
N ASN A 74 4.05 5.11 -3.60
CA ASN A 74 4.33 3.93 -2.82
C ASN A 74 5.68 3.33 -3.21
N SER A 75 6.31 2.69 -2.24
CA SER A 75 7.51 1.91 -2.40
C SER A 75 7.43 0.70 -1.47
N TYR A 76 7.97 -0.45 -1.88
CA TYR A 76 7.83 -1.70 -1.12
C TYR A 76 9.16 -2.42 -1.03
N ILE A 77 9.48 -2.97 0.14
CA ILE A 77 10.51 -4.00 0.24
C ILE A 77 9.95 -5.34 -0.22
N ASN A 78 10.84 -6.28 -0.53
CA ASN A 78 10.45 -7.66 -0.81
C ASN A 78 9.70 -8.27 0.38
N PHE A 79 8.91 -9.31 0.08
CA PHE A 79 8.35 -10.17 1.12
C PHE A 79 9.45 -10.74 2.01
N PHE A 80 9.17 -10.85 3.30
CA PHE A 80 10.04 -11.55 4.22
C PHE A 80 10.16 -13.02 3.82
N GLU A 81 11.36 -13.59 3.95
CA GLU A 81 11.57 -15.00 3.63
C GLU A 81 10.69 -15.89 4.50
N GLY A 82 9.90 -16.76 3.86
CA GLY A 82 8.99 -17.68 4.55
C GLY A 82 7.74 -17.06 5.17
N VAL A 83 7.56 -15.73 5.07
CA VAL A 83 6.41 -15.03 5.67
C VAL A 83 5.69 -14.22 4.58
N PRO A 84 4.36 -14.40 4.36
CA PRO A 84 3.59 -13.67 3.36
C PRO A 84 3.26 -12.23 3.81
N LEU A 85 4.28 -11.51 4.27
CA LEU A 85 4.24 -10.15 4.76
C LEU A 85 5.38 -9.33 4.15
N GLN A 86 5.09 -8.10 3.76
CA GLN A 86 6.08 -7.09 3.35
C GLN A 86 5.86 -5.78 4.12
N ILE A 87 6.84 -4.88 4.05
CA ILE A 87 6.70 -3.49 4.49
C ILE A 87 6.59 -2.60 3.25
N GLY A 88 5.68 -1.64 3.28
CA GLY A 88 5.54 -0.60 2.28
C GLY A 88 5.69 0.77 2.90
N PHE A 89 6.05 1.75 2.08
CA PHE A 89 6.22 3.15 2.43
C PHE A 89 5.33 3.98 1.52
N GLN A 90 4.56 4.90 2.10
CA GLN A 90 3.65 5.78 1.39
C GLN A 90 4.01 7.22 1.69
N GLN A 91 4.01 8.07 0.67
CA GLN A 91 4.11 9.52 0.85
C GLN A 91 2.97 10.20 0.09
N MET A 92 2.19 11.03 0.79
CA MET A 92 1.26 11.97 0.16
C MET A 92 2.03 13.10 -0.55
N ASN A 93 1.55 13.52 -1.71
CA ASN A 93 2.17 14.62 -2.47
C ASN A 93 2.20 15.93 -1.65
N ASP A 94 1.13 16.22 -0.91
CA ASP A 94 0.95 17.46 -0.16
C ASP A 94 -0.20 17.36 0.87
N GLU A 95 -0.27 18.34 1.77
CA GLU A 95 -1.30 18.44 2.81
C GLU A 95 -2.73 18.65 2.28
N LYS A 96 -2.88 19.35 1.14
CA LYS A 96 -4.20 19.57 0.54
C LYS A 96 -4.75 18.24 0.03
N SER A 97 -3.92 17.46 -0.66
CA SER A 97 -4.20 16.11 -1.11
C SER A 97 -4.52 15.20 0.08
N ARG A 98 -3.75 15.27 1.17
CA ARG A 98 -4.00 14.49 2.40
C ARG A 98 -5.38 14.78 3.00
N LYS A 99 -5.74 16.05 3.16
CA LYS A 99 -7.06 16.46 3.68
C LYS A 99 -8.19 15.94 2.81
N PHE A 100 -8.09 16.12 1.50
CA PHE A 100 -9.09 15.61 0.55
C PHE A 100 -9.23 14.08 0.63
N MET A 101 -8.12 13.35 0.69
CA MET A 101 -8.15 11.89 0.76
C MET A 101 -8.71 11.37 2.09
N ASN A 102 -8.52 12.07 3.21
CA ASN A 102 -9.12 11.69 4.49
C ASN A 102 -10.65 11.79 4.49
N GLU A 103 -11.21 12.71 3.70
CA GLU A 103 -12.67 12.85 3.52
C GLU A 103 -13.21 11.83 2.51
N TYR A 104 -12.43 11.53 1.47
CA TYR A 104 -12.84 10.64 0.38
C TYR A 104 -12.66 9.15 0.71
N MET A 105 -11.59 8.79 1.42
CA MET A 105 -11.27 7.41 1.84
C MET A 105 -11.49 7.27 3.34
N ILE A 106 -12.76 7.19 3.74
CA ILE A 106 -13.15 6.99 5.14
C ILE A 106 -12.84 5.55 5.53
N PRO A 107 -11.91 5.31 6.47
CA PRO A 107 -11.61 3.96 6.91
C PRO A 107 -12.77 3.43 7.77
N ASN A 108 -13.11 2.16 7.58
CA ASN A 108 -14.12 1.49 8.40
C ASN A 108 -13.72 1.41 9.89
N SER A 109 -12.44 1.60 10.22
CA SER A 109 -11.96 1.67 11.59
C SER A 109 -12.68 2.73 12.42
N ARG A 110 -13.04 3.86 11.79
CA ARG A 110 -13.76 4.97 12.45
C ARG A 110 -15.11 4.52 12.99
N ASP A 111 -15.85 3.72 12.21
CA ASP A 111 -17.18 3.24 12.57
C ASP A 111 -17.15 2.05 13.55
N ASN A 112 -15.95 1.52 13.82
CA ASN A 112 -15.72 0.37 14.71
C ASN A 112 -14.91 0.76 15.95
N ASP A 113 -14.78 2.06 16.26
CA ASP A 113 -14.01 2.59 17.39
C ASP A 113 -12.54 2.11 17.44
N ILE A 114 -11.97 1.76 16.28
CA ILE A 114 -10.57 1.35 16.17
C ILE A 114 -9.72 2.61 15.99
N ILE A 115 -9.09 3.04 17.09
CA ILE A 115 -8.28 4.26 17.16
C ILE A 115 -6.82 4.06 16.74
N GLY A 116 -6.37 2.82 16.57
CA GLY A 116 -4.99 2.53 16.18
C GLY A 116 -4.58 1.08 16.36
N ILE A 117 -3.29 0.83 16.18
CA ILE A 117 -2.63 -0.47 16.35
C ILE A 117 -1.61 -0.32 17.49
N SER A 118 -1.72 -1.14 18.53
CA SER A 118 -0.79 -1.12 19.66
C SER A 118 0.46 -1.98 19.43
N GLU A 119 0.31 -3.10 18.71
CA GLU A 119 1.38 -4.08 18.48
C GLU A 119 1.14 -4.83 17.16
N VAL A 120 2.22 -5.23 16.49
CA VAL A 120 2.20 -6.19 15.39
C VAL A 120 3.18 -7.32 15.70
N ILE A 121 2.67 -8.53 15.84
CA ILE A 121 3.47 -9.73 16.13
C ILE A 121 3.67 -10.51 14.84
N VAL A 122 4.91 -10.63 14.39
CA VAL A 122 5.32 -11.49 13.27
C VAL A 122 5.95 -12.75 13.85
N ARG A 123 5.43 -13.92 13.48
CA ARG A 123 5.88 -15.24 13.97
C ARG A 123 6.44 -16.07 12.84
#